data_AF-A0A8C7WFC8-F1
#
_entry.id   AF-A0A8C7WFC8-F1
#
_cell.length_a   1.000
_cell.length_b   1.000
_cell.length_c   1.000
_cell.angle_alpha   90.00
_cell.angle_beta   90.00
_cell.angle_gamma   90.00
#
_symmetry.space_group_name_H-M   'P 1'
#
loop_
_entity.id
_entity.type
_entity.pdbx_description
1 polymer ?
#
loop_
_entity_poly.entity_id
_entity_poly.type
_entity_poly.pdbx_seq_one_letter_code
_entity_poly.pdbx_strand_id
1 'polypeptide(L)'
;MGSISFWMCLILTICTWHKTFGCTWMRTLPKSRSMFQVFSNNTITGHVVSREPHITFPYEEYRHVDHFKDDDKIVFISQTLNAIEKLYRSDNYDSFWDQEVVDEFMIDLHRQTLELDQCVKAIRATLPTSDKGVNKNMRYIHIASGWEGIRNVVLKHMLRLVTIILTNQ
;
A
#
# COMPACT_ATOMS: atom_id res chain seq x y z
N MET A 1 -5.17 -43.61 -11.74
CA MET A 1 -5.03 -42.86 -10.47
C MET A 1 -3.99 -41.73 -10.51
N GLY A 2 -3.02 -41.67 -11.46
CA GLY A 2 -1.99 -40.61 -11.47
C GLY A 2 -2.48 -39.18 -11.78
N SER A 3 -3.48 -39.01 -12.66
CA SER A 3 -3.95 -37.69 -13.10
C SER A 3 -4.46 -36.81 -11.95
N ILE A 4 -5.32 -37.35 -11.06
CA ILE A 4 -5.90 -36.60 -9.93
C ILE A 4 -4.80 -36.08 -8.99
N SER A 5 -3.76 -36.88 -8.73
CA SER A 5 -2.61 -36.46 -7.91
C SER A 5 -1.86 -35.28 -8.53
N PHE A 6 -1.63 -35.31 -9.86
CA PHE A 6 -0.99 -34.22 -10.58
C PHE A 6 -1.81 -32.92 -10.54
N TRP A 7 -3.13 -32.99 -10.78
CA TRP A 7 -4.01 -31.82 -10.69
C TRP A 7 -4.07 -31.25 -9.28
N MET A 8 -4.09 -32.08 -8.23
CA MET A 8 -4.05 -31.62 -6.84
C MET A 8 -2.72 -30.94 -6.51
N CYS A 9 -1.59 -31.50 -6.95
CA CYS A 9 -0.28 -30.85 -6.81
C CYS A 9 -0.22 -29.50 -7.55
N LEU A 10 -0.76 -29.42 -8.77
CA LEU A 10 -0.82 -28.18 -9.56
C LEU A 10 -1.68 -27.10 -8.87
N ILE A 11 -2.83 -27.48 -8.32
CA ILE A 11 -3.68 -26.57 -7.55
C ILE A 11 -2.93 -26.09 -6.29
N LEU A 12 -2.25 -26.99 -5.57
CA LEU A 12 -1.49 -26.63 -4.38
C LEU A 12 -0.29 -25.71 -4.67
N THR A 13 0.41 -25.87 -5.80
CA THR A 13 1.49 -24.95 -6.20
C THR A 13 0.93 -23.59 -6.61
N ILE A 14 -0.17 -23.53 -7.37
CA ILE A 14 -0.84 -22.27 -7.74
C ILE A 14 -1.37 -21.53 -6.49
N CYS A 15 -1.98 -22.25 -5.54
CA CYS A 15 -2.48 -21.67 -4.28
C CYS A 15 -1.37 -21.24 -3.30
N THR A 16 -0.15 -21.78 -3.43
CA THR A 16 1.01 -21.34 -2.63
C THR A 16 1.78 -20.21 -3.31
N TRP A 17 1.88 -20.18 -4.64
CA TRP A 17 2.35 -19.02 -5.40
C TRP A 17 1.49 -17.77 -5.16
N HIS A 18 0.17 -17.91 -5.04
CA HIS A 18 -0.69 -16.77 -4.69
C HIS A 18 -0.30 -16.11 -3.37
N LYS A 19 0.23 -16.88 -2.41
CA LYS A 19 0.67 -16.37 -1.10
C LYS A 19 1.99 -15.62 -1.13
N THR A 20 2.73 -15.69 -2.23
CA THR A 20 4.04 -15.02 -2.34
C THR A 20 4.04 -13.81 -3.26
N PHE A 21 3.01 -13.57 -4.11
CA PHE A 21 3.04 -12.46 -5.07
C PHE A 21 3.42 -11.11 -4.44
N GLY A 22 2.74 -10.68 -3.37
CA GLY A 22 3.08 -9.42 -2.67
C GLY A 22 4.54 -9.32 -2.21
N CYS A 23 5.09 -10.42 -1.71
CA CYS A 23 6.49 -10.52 -1.30
C CYS A 23 7.45 -10.60 -2.49
N THR A 24 7.02 -11.20 -3.59
CA THR A 24 7.78 -11.33 -4.83
C THR A 24 7.92 -9.95 -5.47
N TRP A 25 6.83 -9.27 -5.84
CA TRP A 25 6.94 -8.02 -6.61
C TRP A 25 7.50 -6.83 -5.82
N MET A 26 7.49 -6.89 -4.48
CA MET A 26 8.22 -5.96 -3.61
C MET A 26 9.74 -6.20 -3.55
N ARG A 27 10.20 -7.44 -3.79
CA ARG A 27 11.62 -7.83 -3.69
C ARG A 27 12.28 -8.11 -5.05
N THR A 28 11.54 -8.45 -6.10
CA THR A 28 12.09 -8.72 -7.44
C THR A 28 12.35 -7.41 -8.19
N LEU A 29 13.51 -7.31 -8.85
CA LEU A 29 13.84 -6.20 -9.73
C LEU A 29 13.37 -6.47 -11.19
N PRO A 30 12.92 -5.44 -11.93
CA PRO A 30 12.59 -4.10 -11.44
C PRO A 30 11.36 -4.16 -10.52
N LYS A 31 11.41 -3.52 -9.35
CA LYS A 31 10.23 -3.44 -8.47
C LYS A 31 9.11 -2.75 -9.24
N SER A 32 7.93 -3.36 -9.23
CA SER A 32 6.91 -3.06 -10.24
C SER A 32 6.35 -1.64 -10.09
N ARG A 33 6.92 -0.70 -10.85
CA ARG A 33 6.47 0.70 -10.89
C ARG A 33 5.03 0.81 -11.41
N SER A 34 4.59 -0.10 -12.29
CA SER A 34 3.22 -0.12 -12.83
C SER A 34 2.16 -0.37 -11.77
N MET A 35 2.46 -1.14 -10.72
CA MET A 35 1.51 -1.40 -9.62
C MET A 35 1.20 -0.12 -8.83
N PHE A 36 2.22 0.68 -8.53
CA PHE A 36 2.02 1.97 -7.84
C PHE A 36 1.71 3.14 -8.78
N GLN A 37 1.83 2.97 -10.11
CA GLN A 37 1.57 4.04 -11.08
C GLN A 37 0.12 4.49 -11.08
N VAL A 38 -0.83 3.56 -10.91
CA VAL A 38 -2.28 3.87 -10.86
C VAL A 38 -2.58 4.85 -9.72
N PHE A 39 -1.98 4.66 -8.54
CA PHE A 39 -2.11 5.59 -7.40
C PHE A 39 -1.47 6.97 -7.62
N SER A 40 -0.61 7.12 -8.62
CA SER A 40 0.11 8.35 -8.92
C SER A 40 -0.42 9.08 -10.14
N ASN A 41 -1.42 8.53 -10.83
CA ASN A 41 -1.91 9.13 -12.06
C ASN A 41 -2.73 10.39 -11.77
N ASN A 42 -2.47 11.46 -12.54
CA ASN A 42 -3.07 12.78 -12.31
C ASN A 42 -4.56 12.87 -12.71
N THR A 43 -5.22 11.74 -12.99
CA THR A 43 -6.68 11.64 -13.06
C THR A 43 -7.32 11.76 -11.67
N ILE A 44 -6.65 11.26 -10.62
CA ILE A 44 -7.21 11.18 -9.26
C ILE A 44 -7.54 12.53 -8.59
N THR A 45 -6.95 13.72 -8.83
CA THR A 45 -5.84 14.20 -9.67
C THR A 45 -6.24 15.51 -10.41
N GLY A 46 -7.53 15.77 -10.63
CA GLY A 46 -8.04 17.06 -11.13
C GLY A 46 -7.52 18.27 -10.33
N HIS A 47 -7.28 19.40 -11.01
CA HIS A 47 -6.49 20.58 -10.57
C HIS A 47 -6.31 20.73 -9.04
N VAL A 48 -5.06 20.58 -8.59
CA VAL A 48 -4.65 20.81 -7.19
C VAL A 48 -4.90 22.27 -6.80
N VAL A 49 -6.00 22.51 -6.09
CA VAL A 49 -6.29 23.83 -5.51
C VAL A 49 -5.35 24.03 -4.33
N SER A 50 -4.49 25.06 -4.42
CA SER A 50 -3.55 25.43 -3.37
C SER A 50 -4.29 26.05 -2.17
N ARG A 51 -4.82 25.18 -1.31
CA ARG A 51 -5.11 25.48 0.09
C ARG A 51 -4.25 24.54 0.92
N GLU A 52 -3.41 25.10 1.79
CA GLU A 52 -2.64 24.28 2.72
C GLU A 52 -3.62 23.49 3.60
N PRO A 53 -3.60 22.15 3.58
CA PRO A 53 -4.47 21.37 4.45
C PRO A 53 -4.06 21.60 5.90
N HIS A 54 -5.04 21.66 6.81
CA HIS A 54 -4.77 21.68 8.26
C HIS A 54 -4.06 20.40 8.78
N ILE A 55 -3.77 19.42 7.91
CA ILE A 55 -2.88 18.29 8.19
C ILE A 55 -1.47 18.59 7.68
N THR A 56 -0.49 18.43 8.57
CA THR A 56 0.91 18.30 8.16
C THR A 56 1.23 16.85 7.79
N PHE A 57 1.81 16.64 6.61
CA PHE A 57 2.32 15.34 6.19
C PHE A 57 3.46 14.89 7.13
N PRO A 58 3.54 13.61 7.56
CA PRO A 58 4.51 13.14 8.56
C PRO A 58 5.93 12.98 8.01
N TYR A 59 6.58 14.11 7.67
CA TYR A 59 7.91 14.15 7.05
C TYR A 59 9.00 13.46 7.89
N GLU A 60 8.96 13.62 9.22
CA GLU A 60 9.94 13.03 10.13
C GLU A 60 9.82 11.51 10.17
N GLU A 61 8.61 10.95 10.27
CA GLU A 61 8.39 9.50 10.16
C GLU A 61 8.92 8.94 8.85
N TYR A 62 8.66 9.63 7.72
CA TYR A 62 9.18 9.22 6.42
C TYR A 62 10.70 9.30 6.32
N ARG A 63 11.37 10.20 7.05
CA ARG A 63 12.85 10.24 7.15
C ARG A 63 13.38 9.03 7.94
N HIS A 64 12.69 8.62 9.00
CA HIS A 64 13.06 7.40 9.73
C HIS A 64 12.91 6.14 8.86
N VAL A 65 11.88 6.08 8.02
CA VAL A 65 11.62 4.95 7.11
C VAL A 65 12.71 4.78 6.05
N ASP A 66 13.35 5.86 5.61
CA ASP A 66 14.48 5.76 4.65
C ASP A 66 15.62 4.88 5.20
N HIS A 67 15.79 4.84 6.54
CA HIS A 67 16.78 4.01 7.25
C HIS A 67 16.30 2.61 7.68
N PHE A 68 15.06 2.23 7.38
CA PHE A 68 14.54 0.90 7.72
C PHE A 68 15.17 -0.21 6.85
N LYS A 69 15.19 -1.44 7.37
CA LYS A 69 15.49 -2.66 6.59
C LYS A 69 14.38 -2.92 5.56
N ASP A 70 14.65 -3.71 4.52
CA ASP A 70 13.66 -3.99 3.46
C ASP A 70 12.34 -4.54 4.00
N ASP A 71 12.38 -5.49 4.92
CA ASP A 71 11.17 -6.10 5.51
C ASP A 71 10.37 -5.08 6.34
N ASP A 72 11.04 -4.22 7.11
CA ASP A 72 10.40 -3.12 7.85
C ASP A 72 9.78 -2.08 6.90
N LYS A 73 10.42 -1.80 5.75
CA LYS A 73 9.87 -0.95 4.68
C LYS A 73 8.61 -1.58 4.05
N ILE A 74 8.61 -2.89 3.79
CA ILE A 74 7.43 -3.61 3.28
C ILE A 74 6.28 -3.54 4.29
N VAL A 75 6.55 -3.73 5.59
CA VAL A 75 5.55 -3.60 6.66
C VAL A 75 4.96 -2.18 6.72
N PHE A 76 5.81 -1.16 6.65
CA PHE A 76 5.37 0.25 6.65
C PHE A 76 4.52 0.60 5.42
N ILE A 77 4.92 0.14 4.23
CA ILE A 77 4.16 0.34 2.97
C ILE A 77 2.78 -0.31 3.09
N SER A 78 2.72 -1.58 3.52
CA SER A 78 1.47 -2.30 3.76
C SER A 78 0.55 -1.59 4.76
N GLN A 79 1.09 -1.13 5.90
CA GLN A 79 0.34 -0.37 6.91
C GLN A 79 -0.20 0.95 6.36
N THR A 80 0.58 1.66 5.53
CA THR A 80 0.17 2.92 4.91
C THR A 80 -1.00 2.71 3.94
N LEU A 81 -0.89 1.72 3.04
CA LEU A 81 -1.94 1.42 2.06
C LEU A 81 -3.24 0.97 2.73
N ASN A 82 -3.17 0.10 3.75
CA ASN A 82 -4.35 -0.30 4.54
C ASN A 82 -5.04 0.88 5.23
N ALA A 83 -4.26 1.87 5.70
CA ALA A 83 -4.80 3.06 6.35
C ALA A 83 -5.46 4.03 5.34
N ILE A 84 -4.97 4.09 4.09
CA ILE A 84 -5.62 4.81 2.98
C ILE A 84 -6.89 4.07 2.54
N GLU A 85 -6.85 2.74 2.36
CA GLU A 85 -8.00 1.93 1.96
C GLU A 85 -9.16 2.08 2.97
N LYS A 86 -8.83 2.06 4.27
CA LYS A 86 -9.81 2.26 5.33
C LYS A 86 -10.47 3.64 5.25
N LEU A 87 -9.71 4.70 4.97
CA LEU A 87 -10.20 6.07 4.87
C LEU A 87 -11.22 6.25 3.74
N TYR A 88 -10.94 5.69 2.56
CA TYR A 88 -11.86 5.76 1.43
C TYR A 88 -13.08 4.82 1.57
N ARG A 89 -13.01 3.84 2.49
CA ARG A 89 -14.14 2.96 2.83
C ARG A 89 -15.04 3.48 3.96
N SER A 90 -14.55 4.39 4.80
CA SER A 90 -15.30 4.83 5.98
C SER A 90 -16.39 5.87 5.69
N ASP A 91 -16.36 6.49 4.51
CA ASP A 91 -17.07 7.72 4.25
C ASP A 91 -17.55 7.83 2.79
N ASN A 92 -18.59 8.62 2.58
CA ASN A 92 -18.95 9.11 1.27
C ASN A 92 -17.99 10.26 0.91
N TYR A 93 -17.05 10.02 0.01
CA TYR A 93 -16.21 11.07 -0.58
C TYR A 93 -17.06 12.02 -1.43
N ASP A 94 -16.49 13.19 -1.70
CA ASP A 94 -17.23 14.31 -2.27
C ASP A 94 -17.74 14.03 -3.70
N SER A 95 -18.98 14.40 -3.99
CA SER A 95 -19.71 14.00 -5.21
C SER A 95 -19.23 14.71 -6.49
N PHE A 96 -18.17 15.51 -6.41
CA PHE A 96 -17.53 16.19 -7.53
C PHE A 96 -16.24 15.52 -8.03
N TRP A 97 -15.86 14.38 -7.46
CA TRP A 97 -14.78 13.54 -8.01
C TRP A 97 -15.31 12.62 -9.12
N ASP A 98 -14.42 12.28 -10.05
CA ASP A 98 -14.73 11.31 -11.10
C ASP A 98 -14.84 9.91 -10.48
N GLN A 99 -16.06 9.39 -10.48
CA GLN A 99 -16.40 8.12 -9.83
C GLN A 99 -15.63 6.94 -10.42
N GLU A 100 -15.46 6.89 -11.74
CA GLU A 100 -14.77 5.79 -12.42
C GLU A 100 -13.29 5.74 -12.01
N VAL A 101 -12.66 6.92 -11.89
CA VAL A 101 -11.27 7.06 -11.43
C VAL A 101 -11.10 6.70 -9.95
N VAL A 102 -12.06 7.07 -9.09
CA VAL A 102 -12.03 6.68 -7.67
C VAL A 102 -12.24 5.17 -7.49
N ASP A 103 -13.11 4.56 -8.29
CA ASP A 103 -13.35 3.12 -8.26
C ASP A 103 -12.14 2.33 -8.78
N GLU A 104 -11.50 2.75 -9.89
CA GLU A 104 -10.24 2.16 -10.39
C GLU A 104 -9.14 2.22 -9.31
N PHE A 105 -8.95 3.39 -8.70
CA PHE A 105 -8.02 3.58 -7.59
C PHE A 105 -8.31 2.63 -6.42
N MET A 106 -9.58 2.46 -6.04
CA MET A 106 -9.97 1.61 -4.91
C MET A 106 -9.85 0.12 -5.22
N ILE A 107 -10.10 -0.31 -6.46
CA ILE A 107 -9.87 -1.68 -6.91
C ILE A 107 -8.38 -2.05 -6.79
N ASP A 108 -7.49 -1.20 -7.31
CA ASP A 108 -6.06 -1.47 -7.24
C ASP A 108 -5.49 -1.33 -5.83
N LEU A 109 -6.04 -0.42 -5.01
CA LEU A 109 -5.65 -0.27 -3.61
C LEU A 109 -6.01 -1.52 -2.81
N HIS A 110 -7.24 -2.00 -2.96
CA HIS A 110 -7.70 -3.23 -2.30
C HIS A 110 -6.90 -4.46 -2.73
N ARG A 111 -6.60 -4.59 -4.03
CA ARG A 111 -5.77 -5.68 -4.55
C ARG A 111 -4.38 -5.68 -3.93
N GLN A 112 -3.74 -4.51 -3.86
CA GLN A 112 -2.38 -4.39 -3.32
C GLN A 112 -2.32 -4.56 -1.80
N THR A 113 -3.31 -4.11 -1.04
CA THR A 113 -3.36 -4.38 0.41
C THR A 113 -3.54 -5.86 0.71
N LEU A 114 -4.38 -6.59 -0.04
CA LEU A 114 -4.53 -8.04 0.06
C LEU A 114 -3.23 -8.80 -0.25
N GLU A 115 -2.54 -8.46 -1.34
CA GLU A 115 -1.26 -9.07 -1.71
C GLU A 115 -0.18 -8.82 -0.65
N LEU A 116 -0.10 -7.60 -0.11
CA LEU A 116 0.90 -7.20 0.88
C LEU A 116 0.60 -7.72 2.29
N ASP A 117 -0.66 -7.87 2.70
CA ASP A 117 -1.02 -8.46 4.00
C ASP A 117 -0.54 -9.92 4.10
N GLN A 118 -0.67 -10.70 3.02
CA GLN A 118 -0.10 -12.05 2.94
C GLN A 118 1.43 -12.04 3.08
N CYS A 119 2.09 -11.06 2.46
CA CYS A 119 3.53 -10.89 2.60
C CYS A 119 3.97 -10.51 4.02
N VAL A 120 3.28 -9.54 4.64
CA VAL A 120 3.56 -9.10 6.01
C VAL A 120 3.29 -10.21 7.02
N LYS A 121 2.28 -11.06 6.80
CA LYS A 121 2.05 -12.28 7.58
C LYS A 121 3.23 -13.25 7.50
N ALA A 122 3.82 -13.44 6.31
CA ALA A 122 5.01 -14.27 6.14
C ALA A 122 6.24 -13.68 6.86
N ILE A 123 6.50 -12.39 6.71
CA ILE A 123 7.59 -11.67 7.42
C ILE A 123 7.43 -11.80 8.95
N ARG A 124 6.22 -11.57 9.47
CA ARG A 124 5.95 -11.67 10.92
C ARG A 124 6.03 -13.10 11.47
N ALA A 125 5.88 -14.11 10.61
CA ALA A 125 6.05 -15.51 10.99
C ALA A 125 7.53 -15.92 11.11
N THR A 126 8.43 -15.26 10.38
CA THR A 126 9.89 -15.50 10.46
C THR A 126 10.61 -14.65 11.51
N LEU A 127 9.98 -13.58 12.02
CA LEU A 127 10.55 -12.75 13.09
C LEU A 127 10.58 -13.47 14.46
N PRO A 128 11.67 -13.34 15.24
CA PRO A 128 11.71 -13.77 16.64
C PRO A 128 10.56 -13.17 17.46
N THR A 129 10.13 -13.87 18.52
CA THR A 129 9.02 -13.43 19.38
C THR A 129 9.25 -12.07 20.05
N SER A 130 10.52 -11.64 20.20
CA SER A 130 10.92 -10.31 20.70
C SER A 130 10.69 -9.16 19.71
N ASP A 131 10.75 -9.41 18.40
CA ASP A 131 10.73 -8.35 17.37
C ASP A 131 9.33 -8.04 16.82
N LYS A 132 8.28 -8.70 17.35
CA LYS A 132 6.88 -8.47 16.95
C LYS A 132 6.34 -7.07 17.28
N GLY A 133 7.15 -6.21 17.89
CA GLY A 133 6.79 -4.88 18.38
C GLY A 133 6.72 -3.76 17.34
N VAL A 134 7.15 -3.95 16.09
CA VAL A 134 7.08 -2.92 15.03
C VAL A 134 5.67 -2.81 14.44
N ASN A 135 4.67 -2.62 15.29
CA ASN A 135 3.33 -2.19 14.89
C ASN A 135 3.16 -0.69 15.14
N LYS A 136 3.95 0.13 14.43
CA LYS A 136 3.79 1.58 14.40
C LYS A 136 2.51 1.93 13.64
N ASN A 137 1.38 1.94 14.34
CA ASN A 137 0.08 2.31 13.78
C ASN A 137 0.17 3.70 13.11
N MET A 138 -0.09 3.77 11.80
CA MET A 138 -0.17 5.01 11.03
C MET A 138 -1.43 5.80 11.46
N ARG A 139 -1.32 6.57 12.54
CA ARG A 139 -2.46 7.20 13.22
C ARG A 139 -2.96 8.50 12.55
N TYR A 140 -2.27 8.97 11.50
CA TYR A 140 -2.31 10.36 11.06
C TYR A 140 -3.22 10.66 9.86
N ILE A 141 -3.76 9.63 9.19
CA ILE A 141 -4.54 9.81 7.96
C ILE A 141 -5.94 10.43 8.22
N HIS A 142 -6.47 10.34 9.44
CA HIS A 142 -7.86 10.70 9.78
C HIS A 142 -8.09 12.16 10.23
N ILE A 143 -7.13 13.09 10.10
CA ILE A 143 -7.20 14.43 10.75
C ILE A 143 -7.49 15.56 9.74
N ALA A 144 -8.25 15.27 8.67
CA ALA A 144 -8.49 16.20 7.58
C ALA A 144 -9.76 17.04 7.75
N SER A 145 -9.68 18.32 7.41
CA SER A 145 -10.85 19.15 7.10
C SER A 145 -11.19 19.04 5.60
N GLY A 146 -11.99 18.04 5.23
CA GLY A 146 -12.56 17.88 3.87
C GLY A 146 -11.71 17.07 2.88
N TRP A 147 -12.39 16.52 1.86
CA TRP A 147 -11.86 15.52 0.92
C TRP A 147 -10.68 16.00 0.07
N GLU A 148 -10.66 17.26 -0.35
CA GLU A 148 -9.53 17.79 -1.10
C GLU A 148 -8.25 17.87 -0.25
N GLY A 149 -8.38 18.12 1.06
CA GLY A 149 -7.26 18.04 2.01
C GLY A 149 -6.75 16.61 2.20
N ILE A 150 -7.68 15.64 2.30
CA ILE A 150 -7.38 14.20 2.35
C ILE A 150 -6.56 13.78 1.12
N ARG A 151 -7.09 14.05 -0.07
CA ARG A 151 -6.51 13.71 -1.38
C ARG A 151 -5.07 14.19 -1.52
N ASN A 152 -4.81 15.45 -1.16
CA ASN A 152 -3.48 16.05 -1.21
C ASN A 152 -2.47 15.36 -0.26
N VAL A 153 -2.92 14.92 0.92
CA VAL A 153 -2.07 14.18 1.87
C VAL A 153 -1.85 12.74 1.39
N VAL A 154 -2.88 12.07 0.89
CA VAL A 154 -2.81 10.72 0.31
C VAL A 154 -1.85 10.68 -0.89
N LEU A 155 -1.90 11.67 -1.79
CA LEU A 155 -0.96 11.79 -2.90
C LEU A 155 0.50 11.90 -2.42
N LYS A 156 0.77 12.73 -1.39
CA LYS A 156 2.10 12.82 -0.77
C LYS A 156 2.56 11.49 -0.16
N HIS A 157 1.66 10.73 0.47
CA HIS A 157 1.96 9.38 0.94
C HIS A 157 2.36 8.48 -0.24
N MET A 158 1.52 8.36 -1.27
CA MET A 158 1.78 7.51 -2.43
C MET A 158 3.11 7.83 -3.13
N LEU A 159 3.40 9.11 -3.38
CA LEU A 159 4.67 9.55 -3.97
C LEU A 159 5.89 9.16 -3.12
N ARG A 160 5.79 9.25 -1.78
CA ARG A 160 6.87 8.82 -0.89
C ARG A 160 6.99 7.30 -0.79
N LEU A 161 5.89 6.52 -0.87
CA LEU A 161 5.95 5.06 -0.96
C LEU A 161 6.69 4.63 -2.24
N VAL A 162 6.36 5.23 -3.39
CA VAL A 162 7.08 5.01 -4.66
C VAL A 162 8.58 5.34 -4.52
N THR A 163 8.91 6.44 -3.82
CA THR A 163 10.30 6.82 -3.55
C THR A 163 11.04 5.74 -2.75
N ILE A 164 10.49 5.32 -1.59
CA ILE A 164 11.08 4.28 -0.71
C ILE A 164 11.36 2.98 -1.48
N ILE A 165 10.43 2.59 -2.36
CA ILE A 165 10.55 1.37 -3.18
C ILE A 165 11.75 1.48 -4.13
N LEU A 166 11.87 2.61 -4.83
CA LEU A 166 12.87 2.85 -5.88
C LEU A 166 14.29 3.15 -5.35
N THR A 167 14.42 3.70 -4.13
CA THR A 167 15.72 4.09 -3.54
C THR A 167 16.43 2.99 -2.76
N ASN A 168 15.79 1.83 -2.54
CA ASN A 168 16.48 0.64 -2.03
C ASN A 168 17.26 -0.05 -3.18
N GLN A 169 18.38 0.56 -3.59
CA GLN A 169 19.41 -0.02 -4.47
C GLN A 169 20.71 -0.20 -3.67
#